data_AF-A0A248VCW6-F1
#
_entry.id   AF-A0A248VCW6-F1
#
_cell.length_a   1.000
_cell.length_b   1.000
_cell.length_c   1.000
_cell.angle_alpha   90.00
_cell.angle_beta   90.00
_cell.angle_gamma   90.00
#
_symmetry.space_group_name_H-M   'P 1'
#
loop_
_entity.id
_entity.type
_entity.pdbx_description
1 polymer ?
#
loop_
_entity_poly.entity_id
_entity_poly.type
_entity_poly.pdbx_seq_one_letter_code
_entity_poly.pdbx_strand_id
1 'polypeptide(L)'
;MTEHISERYVAEVRKKIADKVELLRKWKAHGVPPLIDDAGKQLTDENNKPLYDYFPDDKRAFCAWTAKDNCSATIAKYPEILEFATLSRSTLGKKYHAKSLEDVETQIEGVIKKVAAQASKDNLKPELQSMRKELDYWKQIAIEANNDLVHQRRLAARAQTEWRRSELAREHNNNLLNDQIARLTTANAELTAQLAKIRPLSSKGKK
;
A
#
# COMPACT_ATOMS: atom_id res chain seq x y z
N MET A 1 -67.97 -5.80 -24.44
CA MET A 1 -66.70 -6.42 -24.88
C MET A 1 -65.53 -5.44 -24.71
N THR A 2 -65.26 -4.96 -23.50
CA THR A 2 -64.20 -3.96 -23.21
C THR A 2 -63.32 -4.34 -22.02
N GLU A 3 -63.63 -5.43 -21.30
CA GLU A 3 -62.89 -5.83 -20.10
C GLU A 3 -61.57 -6.58 -20.42
N HIS A 4 -61.45 -7.28 -21.55
CA HIS A 4 -60.25 -8.08 -21.87
C HIS A 4 -59.00 -7.27 -22.25
N ILE A 5 -59.15 -6.02 -22.70
CA ILE A 5 -57.99 -5.16 -23.05
C ILE A 5 -57.28 -4.68 -21.77
N SER A 6 -58.05 -4.46 -20.70
CA SER A 6 -57.52 -4.00 -19.40
C SER A 6 -56.64 -5.07 -18.75
N GLU A 7 -57.08 -6.34 -18.72
CA GLU A 7 -56.34 -7.42 -18.05
C GLU A 7 -55.04 -7.77 -18.77
N ARG A 8 -55.07 -7.85 -20.10
CA ARG A 8 -53.86 -8.10 -20.91
C ARG A 8 -52.82 -7.00 -20.73
N TYR A 9 -53.26 -5.74 -20.77
CA TYR A 9 -52.38 -4.58 -20.51
C TYR A 9 -51.78 -4.63 -19.09
N VAL A 10 -52.60 -4.91 -18.07
CA VAL A 10 -52.12 -5.04 -16.68
C VAL A 10 -51.11 -6.17 -16.54
N ALA A 11 -51.34 -7.32 -17.18
CA ALA A 11 -50.40 -8.45 -17.17
C ALA A 11 -49.07 -8.09 -17.86
N GLU A 12 -49.13 -7.41 -19.01
CA GLU A 12 -47.93 -6.95 -19.73
C GLU A 12 -47.12 -5.95 -18.90
N VAL A 13 -47.77 -4.96 -18.28
CA VAL A 13 -47.11 -3.99 -17.40
C VAL A 13 -46.51 -4.69 -16.18
N ARG A 14 -47.22 -5.65 -15.57
CA ARG A 14 -46.67 -6.44 -14.46
C ARG A 14 -45.42 -7.19 -14.85
N LYS A 15 -45.39 -7.79 -16.03
CA LYS A 15 -44.21 -8.48 -16.57
C LYS A 15 -43.05 -7.49 -16.71
N LYS A 16 -43.27 -6.34 -17.36
CA LYS A 16 -42.25 -5.28 -17.52
C LYS A 16 -41.68 -4.80 -16.19
N ILE A 17 -42.52 -4.61 -15.17
CA ILE A 17 -42.06 -4.25 -13.82
C ILE A 17 -41.23 -5.39 -13.21
N ALA A 18 -41.72 -6.63 -13.31
CA ALA A 18 -41.04 -7.80 -12.76
C ALA A 18 -39.65 -8.01 -13.37
N ASP A 19 -39.50 -7.85 -14.68
CA ASP A 19 -38.22 -8.01 -15.38
C ASP A 19 -37.17 -6.99 -14.88
N LYS A 20 -37.56 -5.72 -14.73
CA LYS A 20 -36.70 -4.68 -14.14
C LYS A 20 -36.36 -4.95 -12.68
N VAL A 21 -37.34 -5.36 -11.87
CA VAL A 21 -37.15 -5.70 -10.46
C VAL A 21 -36.19 -6.88 -10.30
N GLU A 22 -36.29 -7.90 -11.15
CA GLU A 22 -35.41 -9.06 -11.11
C GLU A 22 -33.96 -8.68 -11.35
N LEU A 23 -33.70 -7.78 -12.31
CA LEU A 23 -32.36 -7.25 -12.50
C LEU A 23 -31.86 -6.48 -11.28
N LEU A 24 -32.70 -5.64 -10.65
CA LEU A 24 -32.33 -4.97 -9.40
C LEU A 24 -32.03 -5.96 -8.28
N ARG A 25 -32.74 -7.10 -8.19
CA ARG A 25 -32.40 -8.17 -7.24
C ARG A 25 -31.04 -8.78 -7.52
N LYS A 26 -30.74 -9.08 -8.79
CA LYS A 26 -29.41 -9.55 -9.20
C LYS A 26 -28.32 -8.55 -8.81
N TRP A 27 -28.53 -7.26 -9.06
CA TRP A 27 -27.57 -6.21 -8.72
C TRP A 27 -27.45 -5.97 -7.22
N LYS A 28 -28.54 -6.10 -6.45
CA LYS A 28 -28.50 -6.07 -4.99
C LYS A 28 -27.66 -7.23 -4.43
N ALA A 29 -27.80 -8.43 -4.98
CA ALA A 29 -27.04 -9.60 -4.56
C ALA A 29 -25.56 -9.50 -4.96
N HIS A 30 -25.29 -9.25 -6.24
CA HIS A 30 -23.94 -9.38 -6.82
C HIS A 30 -23.19 -8.05 -6.94
N GLY A 31 -23.88 -6.93 -6.84
CA GLY A 31 -23.34 -5.60 -7.07
C GLY A 31 -23.70 -5.06 -8.46
N VAL A 32 -23.69 -3.74 -8.59
CA VAL A 32 -23.83 -3.06 -9.88
C VAL A 32 -22.51 -3.18 -10.65
N PRO A 33 -22.55 -3.47 -11.96
CA PRO A 33 -21.36 -3.49 -12.80
C PRO A 33 -20.62 -2.15 -12.82
N PRO A 34 -19.29 -2.16 -12.99
CA PRO A 34 -18.55 -0.93 -13.22
C PRO A 34 -18.90 -0.34 -14.59
N LEU A 35 -18.85 0.98 -14.69
CA LEU A 35 -18.97 1.69 -15.95
C LEU A 35 -17.69 1.48 -16.77
N ILE A 36 -17.85 1.09 -18.04
CA ILE A 36 -16.77 0.72 -18.95
C ILE A 36 -16.85 1.62 -20.17
N ASP A 37 -15.70 2.13 -20.63
CA ASP A 37 -15.56 2.92 -21.85
C ASP A 37 -15.53 2.06 -23.13
N ASP A 38 -15.51 2.71 -24.29
CA ASP A 38 -15.46 2.02 -25.59
C ASP A 38 -14.18 1.20 -25.81
N ALA A 39 -13.12 1.47 -25.05
CA ALA A 39 -11.87 0.71 -25.08
C ALA A 39 -11.90 -0.51 -24.13
N GLY A 40 -13.00 -0.74 -23.42
CA GLY A 40 -13.15 -1.82 -22.45
C GLY A 40 -12.51 -1.53 -21.10
N LYS A 41 -12.08 -0.29 -20.83
CA LYS A 41 -11.47 0.11 -19.57
C LYS A 41 -12.54 0.63 -18.61
N GLN A 42 -12.38 0.24 -17.35
CA GLN A 42 -13.22 0.74 -16.26
C GLN A 42 -12.97 2.23 -16.02
N LEU A 43 -14.03 3.02 -16.03
CA LEU A 43 -13.99 4.44 -15.70
C LEU A 43 -13.88 4.65 -14.19
N THR A 44 -13.14 5.67 -13.82
CA THR A 44 -12.95 6.09 -12.43
C THR A 44 -13.22 7.58 -12.28
N ASP A 45 -13.63 8.00 -11.08
CA ASP A 45 -13.77 9.41 -10.74
C ASP A 45 -12.40 10.08 -10.52
N GLU A 46 -12.41 11.37 -10.15
CA GLU A 46 -11.22 12.17 -9.84
C GLU A 46 -10.39 11.61 -8.67
N ASN A 47 -11.01 10.79 -7.81
CA ASN A 47 -10.38 10.14 -6.67
C ASN A 47 -9.92 8.70 -6.99
N ASN A 48 -9.87 8.32 -8.28
CA ASN A 48 -9.60 6.96 -8.75
C ASN A 48 -10.59 5.89 -8.23
N LYS A 49 -11.81 6.28 -7.87
CA LYS A 49 -12.86 5.35 -7.45
C LYS A 49 -13.62 4.84 -8.66
N PRO A 50 -13.93 3.53 -8.73
CA PRO A 50 -14.85 2.98 -9.71
C PRO A 50 -16.13 3.79 -9.88
N LEU A 51 -16.42 4.20 -11.11
CA LEU A 51 -17.78 4.59 -11.47
C LEU A 51 -18.58 3.32 -11.76
N TYR A 52 -19.81 3.26 -11.27
CA TYR A 52 -20.74 2.17 -11.54
C TYR A 52 -21.66 2.56 -12.69
N ASP A 53 -22.10 1.56 -13.45
CA ASP A 53 -23.04 1.77 -14.53
C ASP A 53 -24.40 2.24 -13.99
N TYR A 54 -25.24 2.79 -14.88
CA TYR A 54 -26.50 3.39 -14.48
C TYR A 54 -27.43 2.37 -13.80
N PHE A 55 -28.00 2.80 -12.68
CA PHE A 55 -29.12 2.14 -12.01
C PHE A 55 -30.11 3.20 -11.53
N PRO A 56 -31.41 2.89 -11.47
CA PRO A 56 -32.39 3.84 -10.98
C PRO A 56 -32.23 4.07 -9.48
N ASP A 57 -32.19 5.33 -9.07
CA ASP A 57 -32.09 5.79 -7.68
C ASP A 57 -33.46 6.14 -7.08
N ASP A 58 -34.48 6.35 -7.92
CA ASP A 58 -35.85 6.58 -7.52
C ASP A 58 -36.87 5.91 -8.45
N LYS A 59 -38.15 6.00 -8.07
CA LYS A 59 -39.27 5.44 -8.86
C LYS A 59 -39.44 6.09 -10.24
N ARG A 60 -39.05 7.36 -10.40
CA ARG A 60 -39.14 8.10 -11.67
C ARG A 60 -38.07 7.59 -12.63
N ALA A 61 -36.84 7.46 -12.16
CA ALA A 61 -35.71 6.87 -12.85
C ALA A 61 -36.04 5.43 -13.25
N PHE A 62 -36.58 4.62 -12.35
CA PHE A 62 -37.01 3.25 -12.65
C PHE A 62 -38.03 3.16 -13.81
N CYS A 63 -38.99 4.08 -13.83
CA CYS A 63 -39.98 4.16 -14.90
C CYS A 63 -39.36 4.57 -16.25
N ALA A 64 -38.38 5.48 -16.22
CA ALA A 64 -37.68 5.97 -17.42
C ALA A 64 -36.56 5.04 -17.91
N TRP A 65 -36.10 4.11 -17.07
CA TRP A 65 -34.94 3.27 -17.32
C TRP A 65 -35.09 2.39 -18.56
N THR A 66 -34.15 2.50 -19.48
CA THR A 66 -34.05 1.73 -20.72
C THR A 66 -32.61 1.26 -20.95
N ALA A 67 -32.40 0.44 -21.98
CA ALA A 67 -31.05 0.00 -22.35
C ALA A 67 -30.07 1.13 -22.69
N LYS A 68 -30.57 2.29 -23.14
CA LYS A 68 -29.71 3.42 -23.52
C LYS A 68 -28.95 4.02 -22.35
N ASP A 69 -29.43 3.80 -21.13
CA ASP A 69 -28.82 4.34 -19.94
C ASP A 69 -27.60 3.51 -19.50
N ASN A 70 -27.47 2.28 -19.98
CA ASN A 70 -26.42 1.35 -19.59
C ASN A 70 -25.33 1.21 -20.67
N CYS A 71 -24.10 0.95 -20.23
CA CYS A 71 -22.99 0.73 -21.15
C CYS A 71 -23.12 -0.62 -21.90
N SER A 72 -22.44 -0.72 -23.05
CA SER A 72 -22.46 -1.92 -23.91
C SER A 72 -22.03 -3.18 -23.17
N ALA A 73 -21.05 -3.07 -22.27
CA ALA A 73 -20.56 -4.19 -21.47
C ALA A 73 -21.61 -4.74 -20.48
N THR A 74 -22.40 -3.85 -19.85
CA THR A 74 -23.51 -4.25 -18.98
C THR A 74 -24.62 -4.91 -19.78
N ILE A 75 -24.98 -4.34 -20.93
CA ILE A 75 -25.98 -4.93 -21.83
C ILE A 75 -25.56 -6.33 -22.30
N ALA A 76 -24.28 -6.51 -22.67
CA ALA A 76 -23.77 -7.82 -23.08
C ALA A 76 -23.87 -8.88 -21.95
N LYS A 77 -23.72 -8.45 -20.70
CA LYS A 77 -23.84 -9.32 -19.52
C LYS A 77 -25.29 -9.58 -19.10
N TYR A 78 -26.17 -8.60 -19.28
CA TYR A 78 -27.59 -8.65 -18.92
C TYR A 78 -28.44 -8.26 -20.13
N PRO A 79 -28.56 -9.15 -21.12
CA PRO A 79 -29.28 -8.86 -22.37
C PRO A 79 -30.77 -8.55 -22.14
N GLU A 80 -31.36 -8.97 -21.02
CA GLU A 80 -32.73 -8.64 -20.64
C GLU A 80 -33.01 -7.13 -20.56
N ILE A 81 -31.97 -6.30 -20.38
CA ILE A 81 -32.07 -4.84 -20.38
C ILE A 81 -32.58 -4.30 -21.73
N LEU A 82 -32.28 -4.99 -22.84
CA LEU A 82 -32.73 -4.59 -24.18
C LEU A 82 -34.26 -4.57 -24.30
N GLU A 83 -34.95 -5.39 -23.49
CA GLU A 83 -36.42 -5.48 -23.46
C GLU A 83 -37.05 -4.40 -22.56
N PHE A 84 -36.24 -3.59 -21.88
CA PHE A 84 -36.74 -2.58 -20.96
C PHE A 84 -37.39 -1.42 -21.72
N ALA A 85 -38.71 -1.33 -21.58
CA ALA A 85 -39.49 -0.20 -22.05
C ALA A 85 -39.71 0.83 -20.93
N THR A 86 -39.98 2.07 -21.35
CA THR A 86 -40.46 3.11 -20.44
C THR A 86 -41.84 2.76 -19.90
N LEU A 87 -42.08 3.11 -18.64
CA LEU A 87 -43.35 2.92 -17.95
C LEU A 87 -43.90 4.29 -17.53
N SER A 88 -45.22 4.46 -17.59
CA SER A 88 -45.83 5.66 -17.01
C SER A 88 -45.82 5.57 -15.49
N ARG A 89 -45.40 6.65 -14.82
CA ARG A 89 -45.49 6.79 -13.36
C ARG A 89 -46.92 6.64 -12.85
N SER A 90 -47.89 7.14 -13.62
CA SER A 90 -49.31 7.03 -13.27
C SER A 90 -49.82 5.60 -13.33
N THR A 91 -49.22 4.76 -14.19
CA THR A 91 -49.52 3.33 -14.28
C THR A 91 -48.91 2.58 -13.09
N LEU A 92 -47.63 2.79 -12.77
CA LEU A 92 -47.00 2.14 -11.62
C LEU A 92 -47.70 2.50 -10.29
N GLY A 93 -48.18 3.73 -10.15
CA GLY A 93 -48.91 4.20 -8.96
C GLY A 93 -50.36 3.70 -8.83
N LYS A 94 -50.88 2.88 -9.76
CA LYS A 94 -52.25 2.36 -9.66
C LYS A 94 -52.35 1.34 -8.52
N LYS A 95 -53.51 1.31 -7.84
CA LYS A 95 -53.78 0.42 -6.69
C LYS A 95 -53.49 -1.07 -6.97
N TYR A 96 -53.75 -1.55 -8.19
CA TYR A 96 -53.49 -2.94 -8.57
C TYR A 96 -52.01 -3.29 -8.81
N HIS A 97 -51.11 -2.30 -8.69
CA HIS A 97 -49.66 -2.44 -8.71
C HIS A 97 -49.00 -2.09 -7.37
N ALA A 98 -49.76 -1.85 -6.29
CA ALA A 98 -49.22 -1.41 -5.00
C ALA A 98 -48.09 -2.31 -4.48
N LYS A 99 -48.26 -3.65 -4.56
CA LYS A 99 -47.24 -4.62 -4.16
C LYS A 99 -45.98 -4.55 -5.04
N SER A 100 -46.15 -4.32 -6.34
CA SER A 100 -45.02 -4.17 -7.26
C SER A 100 -44.27 -2.87 -6.99
N LEU A 101 -44.96 -1.78 -6.64
CA LEU A 101 -44.35 -0.51 -6.27
C LEU A 101 -43.50 -0.65 -4.99
N GLU A 102 -44.03 -1.30 -3.96
CA GLU A 102 -43.30 -1.57 -2.71
C GLU A 102 -42.02 -2.39 -2.96
N ASP A 103 -42.11 -3.42 -3.82
CA ASP A 103 -40.96 -4.23 -4.19
C ASP A 103 -39.92 -3.43 -4.98
N VAL A 104 -40.36 -2.57 -5.92
CA VAL A 104 -39.48 -1.65 -6.64
C VAL A 104 -38.71 -0.74 -5.69
N GLU A 105 -39.40 -0.08 -4.75
CA GLU A 105 -38.77 0.81 -3.77
C GLU A 105 -37.77 0.03 -2.89
N THR A 106 -38.15 -1.17 -2.44
CA THR A 106 -37.28 -2.05 -1.64
C THR A 106 -36.04 -2.51 -2.39
N GLN A 107 -36.15 -2.80 -3.69
CA GLN A 107 -34.99 -3.21 -4.48
C GLN A 107 -34.09 -2.03 -4.82
N ILE A 108 -34.65 -0.85 -5.17
CA ILE A 108 -33.87 0.38 -5.41
C ILE A 108 -33.04 0.72 -4.16
N GLU A 109 -33.66 0.77 -2.99
CA GLU A 109 -32.95 1.06 -1.74
C GLU A 109 -31.85 0.01 -1.47
N GLY A 110 -32.15 -1.27 -1.75
CA GLY A 110 -31.18 -2.35 -1.64
C GLY A 110 -29.97 -2.19 -2.55
N VAL A 111 -30.18 -1.78 -3.81
CA VAL A 111 -29.12 -1.51 -4.77
C VAL A 111 -28.30 -0.29 -4.36
N ILE A 112 -28.94 0.80 -3.91
CA ILE A 112 -28.23 1.99 -3.41
C ILE A 112 -27.28 1.61 -2.26
N LYS A 113 -27.78 0.86 -1.27
CA LYS A 113 -26.96 0.36 -0.14
C LYS A 113 -25.82 -0.54 -0.63
N LYS A 114 -26.08 -1.38 -1.64
CA LYS A 114 -25.06 -2.26 -2.22
C LYS A 114 -23.96 -1.47 -2.92
N VAL A 115 -24.32 -0.47 -3.72
CA VAL A 115 -23.38 0.41 -4.42
C VAL A 115 -22.53 1.20 -3.42
N ALA A 116 -23.14 1.75 -2.37
CA ALA A 116 -22.41 2.41 -1.29
C ALA A 116 -21.37 1.47 -0.64
N ALA A 117 -21.76 0.21 -0.38
CA ALA A 117 -20.84 -0.80 0.15
C ALA A 117 -19.75 -1.22 -0.85
N GLN A 118 -20.04 -1.29 -2.15
CA GLN A 118 -19.04 -1.55 -3.19
C GLN A 118 -18.04 -0.40 -3.26
N ALA A 119 -18.51 0.86 -3.26
CA ALA A 119 -17.66 2.04 -3.28
C ALA A 119 -16.71 2.08 -2.08
N SER A 120 -17.18 1.72 -0.88
CA SER A 120 -16.31 1.62 0.30
C SER A 120 -15.24 0.53 0.17
N LYS A 121 -15.56 -0.62 -0.43
CA LYS A 121 -14.59 -1.72 -0.62
C LYS A 121 -13.56 -1.41 -1.69
N ASP A 122 -13.97 -0.78 -2.78
CA ASP A 122 -13.06 -0.47 -3.88
C ASP A 122 -12.06 0.63 -3.51
N ASN A 123 -12.39 1.53 -2.56
CA ASN A 123 -11.44 2.49 -1.99
C ASN A 123 -10.22 1.82 -1.33
N LEU A 124 -10.35 0.60 -0.83
CA LEU A 124 -9.26 -0.10 -0.14
C LEU A 124 -8.19 -0.62 -1.09
N LYS A 125 -8.49 -0.80 -2.40
CA LYS A 125 -7.53 -1.38 -3.35
C LYS A 125 -6.35 -0.44 -3.65
N PRO A 126 -6.56 0.84 -4.02
CA PRO A 126 -5.45 1.78 -4.22
C PRO A 126 -4.61 1.99 -2.96
N GLU A 127 -5.28 2.10 -1.80
CA GLU A 127 -4.62 2.24 -0.51
C GLU A 127 -3.74 1.02 -0.20
N LEU A 128 -4.26 -0.19 -0.40
CA LEU A 128 -3.51 -1.42 -0.22
C LEU A 128 -2.32 -1.54 -1.21
N GLN A 129 -2.48 -1.09 -2.45
CA GLN A 129 -1.36 -1.02 -3.40
C GLN A 129 -0.30 -0.01 -2.97
N SER A 130 -0.71 1.15 -2.46
CA SER A 130 0.20 2.17 -1.92
C SER A 130 0.97 1.63 -0.72
N MET A 131 0.28 1.02 0.25
CA MET A 131 0.90 0.38 1.42
C MET A 131 1.87 -0.75 1.04
N ARG A 132 1.56 -1.54 0.00
CA ARG A 132 2.48 -2.58 -0.50
C ARG A 132 3.77 -1.98 -1.04
N LYS A 133 3.67 -0.93 -1.87
CA LYS A 133 4.86 -0.23 -2.40
C LYS A 133 5.70 0.37 -1.29
N GLU A 134 5.06 0.98 -0.30
CA GLU A 134 5.74 1.56 0.86
C GLU A 134 6.45 0.47 1.69
N LEU A 135 5.80 -0.67 1.93
CA LEU A 135 6.38 -1.80 2.63
C LEU A 135 7.60 -2.38 1.88
N ASP A 136 7.55 -2.48 0.55
CA ASP A 136 8.68 -2.93 -0.25
C ASP A 136 9.84 -1.92 -0.22
N TYR A 137 9.56 -0.62 -0.24
CA TYR A 137 10.56 0.44 -0.04
C TYR A 137 11.25 0.33 1.33
N TRP A 138 10.49 0.18 2.42
CA TRP A 138 11.05 0.03 3.76
C TRP A 138 11.89 -1.24 3.92
N LYS A 139 11.50 -2.34 3.26
CA LYS A 139 12.31 -3.56 3.20
C LYS A 139 13.66 -3.33 2.52
N GLN A 140 13.68 -2.59 1.42
CA GLN A 140 14.94 -2.26 0.73
C GLN A 140 15.85 -1.42 1.62
N ILE A 141 15.31 -0.38 2.28
CA ILE A 141 16.06 0.43 3.25
C ILE A 141 16.62 -0.45 4.38
N ALA A 142 15.82 -1.36 4.93
CA ALA A 142 16.28 -2.23 6.02
C ALA A 142 17.43 -3.14 5.59
N ILE A 143 17.41 -3.64 4.35
CA ILE A 143 18.50 -4.44 3.77
C ILE A 143 19.78 -3.59 3.63
N GLU A 144 19.66 -2.39 3.08
CA GLU A 144 20.79 -1.45 2.92
C GLU A 144 21.39 -1.07 4.27
N ALA A 145 20.56 -0.67 5.24
CA ALA A 145 21.01 -0.34 6.59
C ALA A 145 21.70 -1.52 7.30
N ASN A 146 21.20 -2.75 7.09
CA ASN A 146 21.85 -3.93 7.65
C ASN A 146 23.22 -4.20 6.99
N ASN A 147 23.34 -4.01 5.68
CA ASN A 147 24.61 -4.15 4.98
C ASN A 147 25.65 -3.12 5.47
N ASP A 148 25.23 -1.87 5.64
CA ASP A 148 26.07 -0.81 6.20
C ASP A 148 26.52 -1.13 7.62
N LEU A 149 25.60 -1.61 8.46
CA LEU A 149 25.91 -2.00 9.84
C LEU A 149 26.94 -3.14 9.87
N VAL A 150 26.80 -4.15 8.99
CA VAL A 150 27.79 -5.22 8.85
C VAL A 150 29.14 -4.68 8.40
N HIS A 151 29.16 -3.74 7.45
CA HIS A 151 30.39 -3.09 6.99
C HIS A 151 31.09 -2.33 8.12
N GLN A 152 30.35 -1.49 8.85
CA GLN A 152 30.89 -0.73 9.99
C GLN A 152 31.43 -1.63 11.09
N ARG A 153 30.75 -2.74 11.41
CA ARG A 153 31.25 -3.73 12.38
C ARG A 153 32.58 -4.35 11.94
N ARG A 154 32.75 -4.64 10.65
CA ARG A 154 34.02 -5.16 10.12
C ARG A 154 35.16 -4.14 10.23
N LEU A 155 34.89 -2.87 9.93
CA LEU A 155 35.86 -1.80 10.10
C LEU A 155 36.26 -1.62 11.56
N ALA A 156 35.28 -1.59 12.47
CA ALA A 156 35.53 -1.47 13.91
C ALA A 156 36.39 -2.64 14.44
N ALA A 157 36.11 -3.87 14.00
CA ALA A 157 36.91 -5.04 14.39
C ALA A 157 38.37 -4.97 13.89
N ARG A 158 38.58 -4.48 12.66
CA ARG A 158 39.94 -4.25 12.12
C ARG A 158 40.68 -3.17 12.91
N ALA A 159 40.05 -2.03 13.12
CA ALA A 159 40.61 -0.93 13.90
C ALA A 159 40.97 -1.37 15.33
N GLN A 160 40.11 -2.16 15.99
CA GLN A 160 40.40 -2.71 17.32
C GLN A 160 41.61 -3.65 17.32
N THR A 161 41.78 -4.45 16.27
CA THR A 161 42.92 -5.37 16.12
C THR A 161 44.22 -4.59 15.89
N GLU A 162 44.19 -3.58 15.02
CA GLU A 162 45.33 -2.70 14.76
C GLU A 162 45.73 -1.91 16.01
N TRP A 163 44.75 -1.36 16.73
CA TRP A 163 44.98 -0.66 17.99
C TRP A 163 45.68 -1.57 19.01
N ARG A 164 45.20 -2.81 19.21
CA ARG A 164 45.86 -3.77 20.11
C ARG A 164 47.29 -4.10 19.69
N ARG A 165 47.55 -4.26 18.38
CA ARG A 165 48.91 -4.52 17.88
C ARG A 165 49.84 -3.34 18.13
N SER A 166 49.38 -2.12 17.86
CA SER A 166 50.14 -0.90 18.13
C SER A 166 50.43 -0.72 19.61
N GLU A 167 49.46 -1.05 20.47
CA GLU A 167 49.61 -0.97 21.92
C GLU A 167 50.68 -1.95 22.43
N LEU A 168 50.62 -3.22 22.00
CA LEU A 168 51.63 -4.22 22.35
C LEU A 168 53.03 -3.84 21.83
N ALA A 169 53.13 -3.32 20.60
CA ALA A 169 54.39 -2.86 20.05
C ALA A 169 54.96 -1.67 20.84
N ARG A 170 54.10 -0.74 21.27
CA ARG A 170 54.47 0.39 22.13
C ARG A 170 54.99 -0.08 23.48
N GLU A 171 54.29 -1.00 24.15
CA GLU A 171 54.74 -1.59 25.42
C GLU A 171 56.10 -2.28 25.26
N HIS A 172 56.28 -3.09 24.22
CA HIS A 172 57.54 -3.76 23.93
C HIS A 172 58.69 -2.77 23.71
N ASN A 173 58.47 -1.73 22.88
CA ASN A 173 59.47 -0.70 22.61
C ASN A 173 59.83 0.09 23.88
N ASN A 174 58.84 0.42 24.72
CA ASN A 174 59.08 1.09 26.00
C ASN A 174 59.96 0.23 26.92
N ASN A 175 59.70 -1.08 26.99
CA ASN A 175 60.51 -2.00 27.78
C ASN A 175 61.96 -2.06 27.27
N LEU A 176 62.16 -2.17 25.95
CA LEU A 176 63.49 -2.16 25.34
C LEU A 176 64.25 -0.85 25.61
N LEU A 177 63.56 0.30 25.49
CA LEU A 177 64.16 1.61 25.78
C LEU A 177 64.55 1.73 27.24
N ASN A 178 63.71 1.27 28.17
CA ASN A 178 64.01 1.27 29.60
C ASN A 178 65.23 0.39 29.92
N ASP A 179 65.33 -0.80 29.32
CA ASP A 179 66.49 -1.68 29.48
C ASP A 179 67.78 -1.03 28.95
N GLN A 180 67.70 -0.35 27.79
CA GLN A 180 68.84 0.38 27.23
C GLN A 180 69.26 1.55 28.12
N ILE A 181 68.30 2.33 28.63
CA ILE A 181 68.57 3.41 29.59
C ILE A 181 69.26 2.87 30.83
N ALA A 182 68.78 1.75 31.39
CA ALA A 182 69.39 1.10 32.54
C ALA A 182 70.84 0.67 32.24
N ARG A 183 71.10 0.02 31.10
CA ARG A 183 72.46 -0.38 30.71
C ARG A 183 73.40 0.83 30.52
N LEU A 184 72.94 1.85 29.81
CA LEU A 184 73.73 3.06 29.55
C LEU A 184 74.00 3.86 30.82
N THR A 185 73.06 3.91 31.75
CA THR A 185 73.26 4.58 33.06
C THR A 185 74.28 3.83 33.91
N THR A 186 74.24 2.49 33.95
CA THR A 186 75.28 1.69 34.62
C THR A 186 76.66 1.90 33.98
N ALA A 187 76.77 1.81 32.66
CA ALA A 187 78.03 2.02 31.96
C ALA A 187 78.60 3.45 32.17
N ASN A 188 77.75 4.48 32.14
CA ASN A 188 78.16 5.85 32.45
C ASN A 188 78.65 5.98 33.91
N ALA A 189 78.00 5.31 34.86
CA ALA A 189 78.44 5.31 36.25
C ALA A 189 79.81 4.64 36.41
N GLU A 190 80.05 3.51 35.73
CA GLU A 190 81.34 2.82 35.71
C GLU A 190 82.46 3.68 35.09
N LEU A 191 82.22 4.26 33.91
CA LEU A 191 83.17 5.16 33.24
C LEU A 191 83.48 6.39 34.11
N THR A 192 82.46 6.97 34.74
CA THR A 192 82.62 8.09 35.68
C THR A 192 83.48 7.69 36.88
N ALA A 193 83.27 6.49 37.43
CA ALA A 193 84.08 5.94 38.52
C ALA A 193 85.54 5.68 38.08
N GLN A 194 85.76 5.19 36.86
CA GLN A 194 87.10 5.02 36.29
C GLN A 194 87.82 6.37 36.08
N LEU A 195 87.14 7.37 35.51
CA LEU A 195 87.68 8.71 35.35
C LEU A 195 88.05 9.34 36.69
N ALA A 196 87.23 9.14 37.73
CA ALA A 196 87.54 9.61 39.08
C ALA A 196 88.85 9.02 39.63
N LYS A 197 89.19 7.77 39.29
CA LYS A 197 90.47 7.14 39.65
C LYS A 197 91.66 7.74 38.90
N ILE A 198 91.49 8.14 37.64
CA ILE A 198 92.56 8.67 36.77
C ILE A 198 92.82 10.16 37.04
N ARG A 199 91.78 10.95 37.33
CA ARG A 199 91.85 12.40 37.58
C ARG A 199 92.95 12.86 38.56
N PRO A 200 93.20 12.19 39.72
CA PRO A 200 94.29 12.57 40.62
C PRO A 200 95.71 12.30 40.08
N LEU A 201 95.87 11.49 39.02
CA LEU A 201 97.16 11.26 38.36
C LEU A 201 97.48 12.39 37.36
N SER A 202 96.45 12.91 36.69
CA SER A 202 96.59 14.02 35.72
C SER A 202 97.03 15.34 36.35
N SER A 203 96.64 15.62 37.60
CA SER A 203 97.02 16.87 38.29
C SER A 203 98.46 16.87 38.83
N LYS A 204 99.12 15.71 38.94
CA LYS A 204 100.53 15.60 39.37
C LYS A 204 101.55 15.82 38.24
N GLY A 205 101.12 15.83 36.98
CA GLY A 205 101.97 16.02 35.80
C GLY A 205 102.11 17.45 35.30
N LYS A 206 101.47 18.44 35.96
CA LYS A 206 101.67 19.87 35.71
C LYS A 206 102.44 20.50 36.88
N LYS A 207 103.74 20.23 36.93
CA LYS A 207 104.74 21.04 37.65
C LYS A 207 105.94 21.19 36.75
#